data_AF-A0A1Y4DJL2-F1
#
_entry.id   AF-A0A1Y4DJL2-F1
#
_cell.length_a   1.000
_cell.length_b   1.000
_cell.length_c   1.000
_cell.angle_alpha   90.00
_cell.angle_beta   90.00
_cell.angle_gamma   90.00
#
_symmetry.space_group_name_H-M   'P 1'
#
loop_
_entity.id
_entity.type
_entity.pdbx_description
1 polymer ?
#
loop_
_entity_poly.entity_id
_entity_poly.type
_entity_poly.pdbx_seq_one_letter_code
_entity_poly.pdbx_strand_id
1 'polypeptide(L)'
;MSEGDERLSVLSALGERGLLAADGVTTTFGQPAWRGVPVGHEPQALMEAGTLQRRLVECACGTAAMGEGLCAAWVERAFSRLGLGYVSGDAREVYDGFCHLTDTRDLLVGMVCAVARHPYVADGWDHGHVGLYVGDGRVMDCAGGRVRAVPLAPWLSAYGVACEPRWGWLGAISLG
;
A
#
# COMPACT_ATOMS: atom_id res chain seq x y z
N MET A 1 -5.98 -16.88 8.24
CA MET A 1 -7.34 -16.59 7.72
C MET A 1 -7.34 -16.97 6.26
N SER A 2 -8.43 -17.52 5.75
CA SER A 2 -8.55 -17.78 4.31
C SER A 2 -8.85 -16.48 3.55
N GLU A 3 -8.60 -16.43 2.25
CA GLU A 3 -8.96 -15.26 1.42
C GLU A 3 -10.46 -14.93 1.51
N GLY A 4 -11.31 -15.96 1.63
CA GLY A 4 -12.74 -15.79 1.84
C GLY A 4 -13.07 -15.03 3.13
N ASP A 5 -12.38 -15.35 4.23
CA ASP A 5 -12.57 -14.66 5.52
C ASP A 5 -12.10 -13.20 5.44
N GLU A 6 -10.97 -12.97 4.77
CA GLU A 6 -10.42 -11.62 4.57
C GLU A 6 -11.35 -10.75 3.73
N ARG A 7 -11.88 -11.29 2.63
CA ARG A 7 -12.86 -10.61 1.79
C ARG A 7 -14.11 -10.26 2.58
N LEU A 8 -14.67 -11.20 3.33
CA LEU A 8 -15.86 -10.93 4.15
C LEU A 8 -15.58 -9.86 5.20
N SER A 9 -14.44 -9.89 5.87
CA SER A 9 -14.05 -8.88 6.84
C SER A 9 -13.95 -7.48 6.23
N VAL A 10 -13.36 -7.35 5.03
CA VAL A 10 -13.24 -6.06 4.34
C VAL A 10 -14.60 -5.54 3.90
N LEU A 11 -15.42 -6.39 3.27
CA LEU A 11 -16.75 -6.00 2.80
C LEU A 11 -17.65 -5.55 3.94
N SER A 12 -17.64 -6.27 5.07
CA SER A 12 -18.36 -5.86 6.28
C SER A 12 -17.88 -4.50 6.79
N ALA A 13 -16.57 -4.28 6.88
CA ALA A 13 -16.01 -3.00 7.32
C ALA A 13 -16.36 -1.83 6.38
N LEU A 14 -16.42 -2.07 5.07
CA LEU A 14 -16.88 -1.07 4.09
C LEU A 14 -18.39 -0.79 4.27
N GLY A 15 -19.20 -1.82 4.49
CA GLY A 15 -20.64 -1.70 4.73
C GLY A 15 -20.97 -0.90 5.99
N GLU A 16 -20.29 -1.21 7.11
CA GLU A 16 -20.43 -0.47 8.39
C GLU A 16 -20.10 1.01 8.26
N ARG A 17 -19.24 1.37 7.31
CA ARG A 17 -18.82 2.75 7.04
C ARG A 17 -19.68 3.43 5.96
N GLY A 18 -20.67 2.74 5.39
CA GLY A 18 -21.46 3.25 4.26
C GLY A 18 -20.65 3.46 2.99
N LEU A 19 -19.53 2.73 2.84
CA LEU A 19 -18.62 2.82 1.70
C LEU A 19 -18.82 1.70 0.68
N LEU A 20 -19.62 0.69 1.01
CA LEU A 20 -20.05 -0.36 0.09
C LEU A 20 -21.31 0.11 -0.65
N ALA A 21 -21.32 0.01 -1.98
CA ALA A 21 -22.49 0.33 -2.79
C ALA A 21 -23.57 -0.75 -2.64
N ALA A 22 -24.79 -0.42 -3.10
CA ALA A 22 -25.94 -1.32 -3.00
C ALA A 22 -25.78 -2.63 -3.80
N ASP A 23 -24.87 -2.66 -4.79
CA ASP A 23 -24.57 -3.86 -5.55
C ASP A 23 -23.72 -4.89 -4.77
N GLY A 24 -23.13 -4.49 -3.64
CA GLY A 24 -22.25 -5.33 -2.81
C GLY A 24 -20.91 -5.69 -3.44
N VAL A 25 -20.57 -5.13 -4.60
CA VAL A 25 -19.36 -5.44 -5.37
C VAL A 25 -18.50 -4.20 -5.62
N THR A 26 -19.10 -3.01 -5.66
CA THR A 26 -18.42 -1.74 -5.81
C THR A 26 -18.51 -0.90 -4.54
N THR A 27 -17.67 0.12 -4.44
CA THR A 27 -17.72 1.14 -3.41
C THR A 27 -18.65 2.26 -3.85
N THR A 28 -19.04 3.11 -2.91
CA THR A 28 -19.83 4.32 -3.21
C THR A 28 -19.11 5.33 -4.12
N PHE A 29 -17.81 5.13 -4.36
CA PHE A 29 -17.00 5.90 -5.31
C PHE A 29 -16.78 5.17 -6.66
N GLY A 30 -17.51 4.07 -6.92
CA GLY A 30 -17.43 3.32 -8.16
C GLY A 30 -16.16 2.50 -8.33
N GLN A 31 -15.40 2.27 -7.25
CA GLN A 31 -14.23 1.39 -7.26
C GLN A 31 -14.64 -0.05 -6.93
N PRO A 32 -13.90 -1.09 -7.36
CA PRO A 32 -14.08 -2.43 -6.80
C PRO A 32 -14.02 -2.44 -5.27
N ALA A 33 -14.94 -3.15 -4.60
CA ALA A 33 -14.93 -3.29 -3.14
C ALA A 33 -13.95 -4.38 -2.66
N TRP A 34 -13.56 -5.30 -3.56
CA TRP A 34 -12.55 -6.32 -3.32
C TRP A 34 -11.56 -6.38 -4.48
N ARG A 35 -10.27 -6.40 -4.15
CA ARG A 35 -9.13 -6.55 -5.06
C ARG A 35 -8.29 -7.75 -4.62
N GLY A 36 -8.77 -8.94 -4.96
CA GLY A 36 -7.98 -10.16 -4.82
C GLY A 36 -6.79 -10.17 -5.78
N VAL A 37 -5.75 -10.94 -5.45
CA VAL A 37 -4.63 -11.21 -6.35
C VAL A 37 -4.99 -12.45 -7.17
N PRO A 38 -5.19 -12.35 -8.50
CA PRO A 38 -5.51 -13.51 -9.32
C PRO A 38 -4.37 -14.55 -9.30
N VAL A 39 -4.73 -15.83 -9.49
CA VAL A 39 -3.73 -16.89 -9.67
C VAL A 39 -2.89 -16.60 -10.91
N GLY A 40 -1.57 -16.71 -10.80
CA GLY A 40 -0.61 -16.34 -11.85
C GLY A 40 -0.29 -14.84 -11.91
N HIS A 41 -0.87 -14.05 -11.00
CA HIS A 41 -0.59 -12.64 -10.82
C HIS A 41 0.08 -12.33 -9.47
N GLU A 42 0.70 -13.33 -8.87
CA GLU A 42 1.38 -13.21 -7.59
C GLU A 42 2.55 -12.22 -7.71
N PRO A 43 2.62 -11.23 -6.81
CA PRO A 43 3.75 -10.31 -6.75
C PRO A 43 5.01 -11.01 -6.22
N GLN A 44 6.18 -10.39 -6.44
CA GLN A 44 7.48 -10.99 -6.11
C GLN A 44 7.55 -11.53 -4.67
N ALA A 45 8.01 -12.76 -4.49
CA ALA A 45 8.25 -13.33 -3.16
C ALA A 45 9.49 -12.70 -2.51
N LEU A 46 9.53 -12.60 -1.17
CA LEU A 46 10.68 -12.00 -0.48
C LEU A 46 11.98 -12.77 -0.72
N MET A 47 11.88 -14.09 -0.88
CA MET A 47 13.04 -14.95 -1.18
C MET A 47 13.64 -14.73 -2.57
N GLU A 48 12.86 -14.21 -3.51
CA GLU A 48 13.26 -13.89 -4.88
C GLU A 48 13.83 -12.46 -4.99
N ALA A 49 13.74 -11.68 -3.91
CA ALA A 49 14.17 -10.31 -3.90
C ALA A 49 15.70 -10.15 -3.89
N GLY A 50 16.18 -9.17 -4.65
CA GLY A 50 17.57 -8.74 -4.68
C GLY A 50 18.04 -8.23 -3.31
N THR A 51 19.37 -8.07 -3.18
CA THR A 51 19.99 -7.67 -1.92
C THR A 51 19.50 -6.30 -1.41
N LEU A 52 19.37 -5.30 -2.30
CA LEU A 52 18.90 -3.97 -1.89
C LEU A 52 17.42 -3.98 -1.49
N GLN A 53 16.58 -4.71 -2.21
CA GLN A 53 15.17 -4.89 -1.87
C GLN A 53 15.01 -5.48 -0.46
N ARG A 54 15.72 -6.57 -0.14
CA ARG A 54 15.69 -7.18 1.20
C ARG A 54 16.21 -6.25 2.30
N ARG A 55 17.31 -5.53 2.02
CA ARG A 55 17.83 -4.52 2.97
C ARG A 55 16.85 -3.37 3.21
N LEU A 56 16.06 -2.97 2.21
CA LEU A 56 15.00 -1.98 2.41
C LEU A 56 13.92 -2.52 3.35
N VAL A 57 13.50 -3.77 3.17
CA VAL A 57 12.54 -4.43 4.06
C VAL A 57 13.05 -4.46 5.51
N GLU A 58 14.32 -4.81 5.72
CA GLU A 58 14.96 -4.75 7.05
C GLU A 58 14.92 -3.32 7.64
N CYS A 59 15.22 -2.31 6.82
CA CYS A 59 15.17 -0.91 7.23
C CYS A 59 13.75 -0.49 7.61
N ALA A 60 12.74 -0.89 6.83
CA ALA A 60 11.33 -0.65 7.11
C ALA A 60 10.90 -1.32 8.43
N CYS A 61 11.27 -2.59 8.63
CA CYS A 61 11.04 -3.33 9.88
C CYS A 61 11.64 -2.63 11.11
N GLY A 62 12.83 -2.04 10.98
CA GLY A 62 13.48 -1.29 12.05
C GLY A 62 12.95 0.13 12.26
N THR A 63 12.09 0.66 11.37
CA THR A 63 11.66 2.06 11.38
C THR A 63 10.40 2.23 12.22
N ALA A 64 10.52 2.97 13.32
CA ALA A 64 9.40 3.28 14.21
C ALA A 64 8.35 4.16 13.51
N ALA A 65 7.10 4.09 13.99
CA ALA A 65 6.02 4.97 13.52
C ALA A 65 6.41 6.44 13.70
N MET A 66 6.09 7.29 12.71
CA MET A 66 6.40 8.71 12.77
C MET A 66 5.25 9.57 13.31
N GLY A 67 4.05 8.99 13.46
CA GLY A 67 2.85 9.66 13.95
C GLY A 67 1.63 9.35 13.07
N GLU A 68 0.48 9.92 13.41
CA GLU A 68 -0.70 9.88 12.55
C GLU A 68 -0.49 10.76 11.31
N GLY A 69 -0.99 10.33 10.15
CA GLY A 69 -0.84 11.07 8.87
C GLY A 69 0.56 10.98 8.23
N LEU A 70 1.57 10.45 8.92
CA LEU A 70 2.97 10.47 8.47
C LEU A 70 3.41 9.19 7.74
N CYS A 71 2.53 8.64 6.89
CA CYS A 71 2.79 7.41 6.14
C CYS A 71 3.95 7.57 5.14
N ALA A 72 3.97 8.66 4.36
CA ALA A 72 5.03 8.96 3.41
C ALA A 72 6.38 9.22 4.11
N ALA A 73 6.38 9.97 5.21
CA ALA A 73 7.58 10.21 6.00
C ALA A 73 8.19 8.90 6.58
N TRP A 74 7.34 7.94 6.99
CA TRP A 74 7.81 6.63 7.42
C TRP A 74 8.49 5.85 6.28
N VAL A 75 7.91 5.84 5.08
CA VAL A 75 8.54 5.23 3.89
C VAL A 75 9.87 5.91 3.58
N GLU A 76 9.89 7.24 3.52
CA GLU A 76 11.08 8.04 3.28
C GLU A 76 12.18 7.73 4.31
N ARG A 77 11.83 7.56 5.59
CA ARG A 77 12.78 7.19 6.64
C ARG A 77 13.38 5.80 6.43
N ALA A 78 12.62 4.83 5.91
CA ALA A 78 13.15 3.51 5.56
C ALA A 78 14.17 3.61 4.41
N PHE A 79 13.88 4.38 3.36
CA PHE A 79 14.80 4.63 2.24
C PHE A 79 16.06 5.41 2.68
N SER A 80 15.90 6.40 3.56
CA SER A 80 17.00 7.17 4.14
C SER A 80 17.97 6.27 4.93
N ARG A 81 17.45 5.32 5.71
CA ARG A 81 18.26 4.33 6.44
C ARG A 81 19.00 3.35 5.52
N LEU A 82 18.44 3.07 4.34
CA LEU A 82 19.12 2.29 3.30
C LEU A 82 20.27 3.07 2.63
N GLY A 83 20.26 4.41 2.73
CA GLY A 83 21.26 5.30 2.15
C GLY A 83 20.87 5.90 0.80
N LEU A 84 19.58 5.85 0.42
CA LEU A 84 19.09 6.30 -0.90
C LEU A 84 18.59 7.76 -0.91
N GLY A 85 18.79 8.50 0.17
CA GLY A 85 18.40 9.92 0.27
C GLY A 85 16.94 10.13 0.66
N TYR A 86 16.44 11.33 0.36
CA TYR A 86 15.12 11.82 0.74
C TYR A 86 14.28 12.07 -0.53
N VAL A 87 13.09 11.48 -0.57
CA VAL A 87 12.04 11.79 -1.54
C VAL A 87 10.89 12.34 -0.71
N SER A 88 10.81 13.67 -0.64
CA SER A 88 9.81 14.37 0.16
C SER A 88 8.50 14.48 -0.59
N GLY A 89 7.40 14.39 0.14
CA GLY A 89 6.06 14.63 -0.35
C GLY A 89 5.04 13.84 0.45
N ASP A 90 3.77 14.13 0.24
CA ASP A 90 2.68 13.31 0.75
C ASP A 90 2.45 12.05 -0.10
N ALA A 91 1.51 11.19 0.31
CA ALA A 91 1.27 9.94 -0.40
C ALA A 91 0.62 10.15 -1.78
N ARG A 92 -0.09 11.26 -2.02
CA ARG A 92 -0.62 11.64 -3.33
C ARG A 92 0.52 12.06 -4.26
N GLU A 93 1.46 12.87 -3.78
CA GLU A 93 2.64 13.24 -4.56
C GLU A 93 3.47 12.01 -4.94
N VAL A 94 3.63 11.06 -4.01
CA VAL A 94 4.27 9.77 -4.30
C VAL A 94 3.48 8.98 -5.35
N TYR A 95 2.15 8.93 -5.22
CA TYR A 95 1.28 8.25 -6.16
C TYR A 95 1.37 8.84 -7.57
N ASP A 96 1.24 10.16 -7.72
CA ASP A 96 1.22 10.83 -9.02
C ASP A 96 2.62 10.86 -9.66
N GLY A 97 3.68 10.95 -8.86
CA GLY A 97 5.06 11.02 -9.35
C GLY A 97 5.66 9.67 -9.72
N PHE A 98 5.41 8.62 -8.92
CA PHE A 98 6.19 7.39 -8.97
C PHE A 98 5.37 6.11 -9.16
N CYS A 99 4.05 6.16 -9.02
CA CYS A 99 3.20 4.97 -9.09
C CYS A 99 2.44 4.89 -10.43
N HIS A 100 2.96 4.10 -11.37
CA HIS A 100 2.44 3.98 -12.73
C HIS A 100 1.93 2.57 -13.06
N LEU A 101 2.18 1.59 -12.19
CA LEU A 101 1.84 0.18 -12.41
C LEU A 101 0.56 -0.20 -11.66
N THR A 102 -0.21 -1.12 -12.25
CA THR A 102 -1.49 -1.63 -11.71
C THR A 102 -1.64 -3.16 -11.82
N ASP A 103 -0.76 -3.87 -12.52
CA ASP A 103 -0.76 -5.35 -12.59
C ASP A 103 0.18 -5.95 -11.54
N THR A 104 -0.36 -6.77 -10.62
CA THR A 104 0.39 -7.22 -9.44
C THR A 104 1.58 -8.10 -9.80
N ARG A 105 1.64 -8.61 -11.03
CA ARG A 105 2.83 -9.26 -11.60
C ARG A 105 4.06 -8.35 -11.64
N ASP A 106 3.83 -7.05 -11.79
CA ASP A 106 4.89 -6.05 -11.87
C ASP A 106 5.26 -5.48 -10.49
N LEU A 107 4.59 -5.92 -9.42
CA LEU A 107 4.83 -5.44 -8.07
C LEU A 107 6.03 -6.16 -7.45
N LEU A 108 7.14 -5.43 -7.33
CA LEU A 108 8.41 -5.92 -6.82
C LEU A 108 8.68 -5.44 -5.39
N VAL A 109 9.42 -6.25 -4.61
CA VAL A 109 9.78 -5.94 -3.22
C VAL A 109 10.49 -4.59 -3.15
N GLY A 110 10.06 -3.73 -2.24
CA GLY A 110 10.58 -2.38 -2.09
C GLY A 110 9.90 -1.31 -2.95
N MET A 111 9.00 -1.68 -3.87
CA MET A 111 8.11 -0.70 -4.49
C MET A 111 7.14 -0.12 -3.45
N VAL A 112 6.80 1.15 -3.62
CA VAL A 112 5.74 1.78 -2.85
C VAL A 112 4.38 1.39 -3.43
N CYS A 113 3.40 1.11 -2.57
CA CYS A 113 2.00 0.95 -2.92
C CYS A 113 1.26 2.17 -2.41
N ALA A 114 0.54 2.90 -3.27
CA ALA A 114 -0.10 4.16 -2.90
C ALA A 114 -1.52 4.29 -3.44
N VAL A 115 -2.30 5.16 -2.81
CA VAL A 115 -3.57 5.72 -3.31
C VAL A 115 -3.54 7.24 -3.15
N ALA A 116 -4.08 7.97 -4.12
CA ALA A 116 -4.09 9.44 -4.06
C ALA A 116 -5.12 10.02 -3.06
N ARG A 117 -6.13 9.23 -2.65
CA ARG A 117 -7.17 9.68 -1.72
C ARG A 117 -7.91 8.51 -1.06
N HIS A 118 -8.34 8.69 0.18
CA HIS A 118 -9.26 7.79 0.89
C HIS A 118 -10.07 8.54 1.98
N PRO A 119 -11.25 8.05 2.38
CA PRO A 119 -12.19 8.79 3.24
C PRO A 119 -12.09 8.44 4.74
N TYR A 120 -10.93 7.96 5.22
CA TYR A 120 -10.84 7.37 6.57
C TYR A 120 -10.42 8.34 7.67
N VAL A 121 -9.70 9.39 7.30
CA VAL A 121 -9.27 10.48 8.17
C VAL A 121 -9.34 11.77 7.37
N ALA A 122 -9.40 12.93 8.03
CA ALA A 122 -9.57 14.23 7.36
C ALA A 122 -8.54 14.45 6.25
N ASP A 123 -7.27 14.20 6.57
CA ASP A 123 -6.13 14.40 5.66
C ASP A 123 -6.04 13.34 4.54
N GLY A 124 -6.72 12.21 4.70
CA GLY A 124 -6.63 11.08 3.76
C GLY A 124 -7.21 11.40 2.38
N TRP A 125 -8.14 12.36 2.29
CA TRP A 125 -8.74 12.76 1.02
C TRP A 125 -7.78 13.58 0.15
N ASP A 126 -6.96 14.42 0.79
CA ASP A 126 -6.06 15.33 0.11
C ASP A 126 -4.65 14.75 -0.05
N HIS A 127 -4.20 13.96 0.91
CA HIS A 127 -2.83 13.44 0.97
C HIS A 127 -2.69 11.96 0.62
N GLY A 128 -3.80 11.20 0.55
CA GLY A 128 -3.76 9.78 0.21
C GLY A 128 -3.14 8.88 1.30
N HIS A 129 -2.70 7.69 0.90
CA HIS A 129 -1.99 6.75 1.78
C HIS A 129 -0.94 5.95 1.01
N VAL A 130 0.19 5.66 1.65
CA VAL A 130 1.29 4.89 1.06
C VAL A 130 1.84 3.85 2.03
N GLY A 131 2.21 2.70 1.47
CA GLY A 131 2.96 1.64 2.14
C GLY A 131 4.08 1.11 1.25
N LEU A 132 4.85 0.18 1.79
CA LEU A 132 5.94 -0.52 1.10
C LEU A 132 5.55 -1.97 0.86
N TYR A 133 5.70 -2.46 -0.37
CA TYR A 133 5.56 -3.90 -0.63
C TYR A 133 6.79 -4.63 -0.09
N VAL A 134 6.58 -5.57 0.83
CA VAL A 134 7.66 -6.26 1.56
C VAL A 134 7.83 -7.72 1.13
N GLY A 135 7.18 -8.13 0.05
CA GLY A 135 7.20 -9.49 -0.45
C GLY A 135 6.07 -10.36 0.11
N ASP A 136 5.94 -11.55 -0.47
CA ASP A 136 5.02 -12.60 -0.03
C ASP A 136 3.56 -12.14 0.09
N GLY A 137 3.13 -11.25 -0.81
CA GLY A 137 1.77 -10.72 -0.82
C GLY A 137 1.46 -9.82 0.38
N ARG A 138 2.47 -9.11 0.95
CA ARG A 138 2.30 -8.24 2.10
C ARG A 138 2.74 -6.80 1.83
N VAL A 139 2.00 -5.86 2.41
CA VAL A 139 2.35 -4.44 2.46
C VAL A 139 2.61 -4.04 3.89
N MET A 140 3.66 -3.27 4.11
CA MET A 140 3.98 -2.64 5.38
C MET A 140 3.67 -1.16 5.30
N ASP A 141 2.86 -0.64 6.22
CA ASP A 141 2.44 0.75 6.24
C ASP A 141 2.46 1.34 7.66
N CYS A 142 2.47 2.68 7.74
CA CYS A 142 2.27 3.41 8.98
C CYS A 142 0.87 4.04 8.95
N ALA A 143 -0.05 3.48 9.71
CA ALA A 143 -1.45 3.93 9.78
C ALA A 143 -1.92 4.00 11.24
N GLY A 144 -2.69 5.04 11.59
CA GLY A 144 -3.18 5.25 12.96
C GLY A 144 -2.06 5.30 14.01
N GLY A 145 -0.91 5.88 13.64
CA GLY A 145 0.27 5.99 14.52
C GLY A 145 1.00 4.66 14.78
N ARG A 146 0.75 3.62 13.98
CA ARG A 146 1.38 2.31 14.14
C ARG A 146 1.92 1.79 12.82
N VAL A 147 3.06 1.12 12.90
CA VAL A 147 3.63 0.36 11.79
C VAL A 147 3.07 -1.05 11.85
N ARG A 148 2.58 -1.55 10.71
CA ARG A 148 2.01 -2.89 10.61
C ARG A 148 2.37 -3.50 9.25
N ALA A 149 2.37 -4.83 9.19
CA ALA A 149 2.43 -5.56 7.94
C ALA A 149 1.11 -6.30 7.75
N VAL A 150 0.40 -6.02 6.66
CA VAL A 150 -0.92 -6.58 6.34
C VAL A 150 -0.90 -7.29 4.99
N PRO A 151 -1.83 -8.24 4.74
CA PRO A 151 -1.96 -8.85 3.42
C PRO A 151 -2.33 -7.80 2.35
N LEU A 152 -1.82 -7.99 1.13
CA LEU A 152 -1.92 -7.05 0.02
C LEU A 152 -3.38 -6.85 -0.42
N ALA A 153 -4.14 -7.92 -0.67
CA ALA A 153 -5.51 -7.81 -1.17
C ALA A 153 -6.45 -7.01 -0.21
N PRO A 154 -6.44 -7.26 1.11
CA PRO A 154 -7.11 -6.39 2.08
C PRO A 154 -6.64 -4.94 2.05
N TRP A 155 -5.32 -4.68 1.92
CA TRP A 155 -4.79 -3.33 1.85
C TRP A 155 -5.27 -2.58 0.60
N LEU A 156 -5.19 -3.23 -0.57
CA LEU A 156 -5.67 -2.69 -1.85
C LEU A 156 -7.17 -2.41 -1.82
N SER A 157 -7.95 -3.28 -1.18
CA SER A 157 -9.40 -3.14 -1.09
C SER A 157 -9.82 -2.02 -0.13
N ALA A 158 -9.17 -1.93 1.03
CA ALA A 158 -9.45 -0.89 2.01
C ALA A 158 -9.03 0.49 1.47
N TYR A 159 -7.77 0.67 1.09
CA TYR A 159 -7.28 1.99 0.65
C TYR A 159 -7.75 2.35 -0.76
N GLY A 160 -8.01 1.36 -1.62
CA GLY A 160 -8.52 1.55 -2.98
C GLY A 160 -10.00 1.94 -3.08
N VAL A 161 -10.61 2.34 -1.95
CA VAL A 161 -12.05 2.60 -1.87
C VAL A 161 -12.51 3.77 -2.72
N ALA A 162 -11.66 4.78 -2.92
CA ALA A 162 -12.00 6.03 -3.64
C ALA A 162 -11.05 6.34 -4.83
N CYS A 163 -9.97 5.56 -4.97
CA CYS A 163 -8.92 5.75 -5.98
C CYS A 163 -8.24 4.41 -6.23
N GLU A 164 -7.96 4.06 -7.49
CA GLU A 164 -7.28 2.81 -7.84
C GLU A 164 -5.87 2.79 -7.22
N PRO A 165 -5.49 1.78 -6.44
CA PRO A 165 -4.13 1.64 -5.95
C PRO A 165 -3.14 1.46 -7.10
N ARG A 166 -1.95 2.07 -6.95
CA ARG A 166 -0.84 1.92 -7.90
C ARG A 166 0.46 1.70 -7.17
N TRP A 167 1.46 1.21 -7.89
CA TRP A 167 2.81 1.05 -7.36
C TRP A 167 3.91 1.46 -8.33
N GLY A 168 5.09 1.62 -7.77
CA GLY A 168 6.32 1.87 -8.51
C GLY A 168 7.51 2.16 -7.61
N TRP A 169 8.59 2.61 -8.23
CA TRP A 169 9.84 2.89 -7.55
C TRP A 169 9.88 4.31 -7.02
N LEU A 170 9.96 4.47 -5.69
CA LEU A 170 10.11 5.77 -5.06
C LEU A 170 11.35 6.49 -5.62
N GLY A 171 11.18 7.75 -6.03
CA GLY A 171 12.27 8.54 -6.64
C GLY A 171 12.75 8.00 -7.99
N ALA A 172 11.99 7.11 -8.65
CA ALA A 172 12.40 6.37 -9.84
C ALA A 172 13.67 5.52 -9.66
N ILE A 173 13.94 5.08 -8.42
CA ILE A 173 15.12 4.26 -8.08
C ILE A 173 14.73 2.78 -8.06
N SER A 174 15.11 2.03 -9.11
CA SER A 174 14.96 0.57 -9.12
C SER A 174 15.97 -0.09 -8.17
N LEU A 175 15.52 -1.07 -7.38
CA LEU A 175 16.33 -1.79 -6.39
C LEU A 175 16.75 -3.21 -6.82
N GLY A 176 16.33 -3.64 -8.01
CA GLY A 176 16.58 -4.98 -8.54
C GLY A 176 15.82 -5.23 -9.83
#